data_AF-A0A963L8M9-F1
#
_entry.id   AF-A0A963L8M9-F1
#
_cell.length_a   1.000
_cell.length_b   1.000
_cell.length_c   1.000
_cell.angle_alpha   90.00
_cell.angle_beta   90.00
_cell.angle_gamma   90.00
#
_symmetry.space_group_name_H-M   'P 1'
#
loop_
_entity.id
_entity.type
_entity.pdbx_description
1 polymer ?
#
loop_
_entity_poly.entity_id
_entity_poly.type
_entity_poly.pdbx_seq_one_letter_code
_entity_poly.pdbx_strand_id
1 'polypeptide(L)'
;MKRFHVHVHVEDLQKSIDFYSRLFAAEPSRVETDYAKWMLDDPSVNFAISARGSRPGLDHLGFQVDDADELAGLKARAESADMTLLDEGATTCCYARSEKHWVTDPQGIAWEHFHTLDNIPVFREDATEATASACCAPSIPARGAGSSCC
;
A
#
# COMPACT_ATOMS: atom_id res chain seq x y z
N MET A 1 7.44 13.38 8.79
CA MET A 1 5.98 13.59 9.06
C MET A 1 5.27 12.38 8.50
N LYS A 2 4.41 11.75 9.29
CA LYS A 2 3.68 10.54 8.83
C LYS A 2 2.50 10.96 7.97
N ARG A 3 2.43 10.39 6.76
CA ARG A 3 1.35 10.61 5.80
C ARG A 3 0.52 9.35 5.68
N PHE A 4 -0.80 9.46 5.84
CA PHE A 4 -1.67 8.30 5.77
C PHE A 4 -1.72 7.79 4.33
N HIS A 5 -1.52 6.50 4.13
CA HIS A 5 -1.50 5.87 2.82
C HIS A 5 -2.75 5.01 2.63
N VAL A 6 -3.37 5.13 1.47
CA VAL A 6 -4.50 4.28 1.05
C VAL A 6 -4.30 3.89 -0.40
N HIS A 7 -4.41 2.59 -0.70
CA HIS A 7 -4.51 2.11 -2.06
C HIS A 7 -5.88 1.46 -2.29
N VAL A 8 -6.59 1.93 -3.31
CA VAL A 8 -7.87 1.40 -3.74
C VAL A 8 -7.74 0.79 -5.14
N HIS A 9 -8.21 -0.45 -5.31
CA HIS A 9 -8.38 -1.01 -6.65
C HIS A 9 -9.67 -0.49 -7.29
N VAL A 10 -9.58 -0.04 -8.53
CA VAL A 10 -10.69 0.53 -9.30
C VAL A 10 -10.87 -0.19 -10.63
N GLU A 11 -12.12 -0.25 -11.10
CA GLU A 11 -12.47 -0.89 -12.38
C GLU A 11 -12.08 -0.01 -13.58
N ASP A 12 -12.39 1.29 -13.50
CA ASP A 12 -12.10 2.28 -14.54
C ASP A 12 -11.21 3.38 -13.94
N LEU A 13 -9.95 3.40 -14.37
CA LEU A 13 -8.96 4.34 -13.88
C LEU A 13 -9.34 5.79 -14.22
N GLN A 14 -9.72 6.07 -15.47
CA GLN A 14 -9.97 7.43 -15.90
C GLN A 14 -11.19 8.02 -15.20
N LYS A 15 -12.28 7.25 -15.11
CA LYS A 15 -13.47 7.65 -14.38
C LYS A 15 -13.18 7.92 -12.90
N SER A 16 -12.28 7.13 -12.31
CA SER A 16 -11.86 7.28 -10.91
C SER A 16 -10.96 8.50 -10.72
N ILE A 17 -10.03 8.78 -11.64
CA ILE A 17 -9.23 10.01 -11.65
C ILE A 17 -10.15 11.23 -11.65
N ASP A 18 -11.11 11.29 -12.58
CA ASP A 18 -12.04 12.43 -12.67
C ASP A 18 -12.83 12.63 -11.37
N PHE A 19 -13.22 11.54 -10.71
CA PHE A 19 -13.94 11.59 -9.43
C PHE A 19 -13.03 12.09 -8.30
N TYR A 20 -11.87 11.49 -8.10
CA TYR A 20 -10.97 11.82 -6.99
C TYR A 20 -10.33 13.20 -7.16
N SER A 21 -10.00 13.62 -8.38
CA SER A 21 -9.51 14.99 -8.62
C SER A 21 -10.52 16.05 -8.19
N ARG A 22 -11.82 15.80 -8.42
CA ARG A 22 -12.89 16.69 -7.93
C ARG A 22 -13.09 16.59 -6.42
N LEU A 23 -13.07 15.38 -5.87
CA LEU A 23 -13.25 15.15 -4.43
C LEU A 23 -12.16 15.84 -3.60
N PHE A 24 -10.91 15.74 -4.06
CA PHE A 24 -9.75 16.32 -3.38
C PHE A 24 -9.47 17.76 -3.79
N ALA A 25 -10.18 18.27 -4.80
CA ALA A 25 -9.87 19.55 -5.44
C ALA A 25 -8.38 19.68 -5.83
N ALA A 26 -7.78 18.56 -6.28
CA ALA A 26 -6.36 18.45 -6.58
C ALA A 26 -6.13 17.42 -7.68
N GLU A 27 -5.23 17.72 -8.62
CA GLU A 27 -4.82 16.75 -9.64
C GLU A 27 -3.84 15.70 -9.07
N PRO A 28 -3.78 14.49 -9.66
CA PRO A 28 -2.83 13.47 -9.24
C PRO A 28 -1.39 13.95 -9.45
N SER A 29 -0.56 13.75 -8.43
CA SER A 29 0.89 13.93 -8.47
C SER A 29 1.60 12.97 -9.44
N ARG A 30 0.96 11.85 -9.79
CA ARG A 30 1.45 10.88 -10.76
C ARG A 30 0.30 10.16 -11.45
N VAL A 31 0.40 9.99 -12.76
CA VAL A 31 -0.52 9.22 -13.58
C VAL A 31 0.30 8.29 -14.48
N GLU A 32 -0.11 7.04 -14.52
CA GLU A 32 0.39 5.98 -15.40
C GLU A 32 -0.80 5.29 -16.06
N THR A 33 -0.57 4.35 -16.98
CA THR A 33 -1.63 3.67 -17.74
C THR A 33 -2.63 2.91 -16.87
N ASP A 34 -2.23 2.48 -15.68
CA ASP A 34 -3.03 1.65 -14.77
C ASP A 34 -2.94 2.10 -13.30
N TYR A 35 -2.39 3.29 -13.05
CA TYR A 35 -2.12 3.80 -11.71
C TYR A 35 -2.25 5.32 -11.66
N ALA A 36 -2.79 5.84 -10.56
CA ALA A 36 -2.73 7.26 -10.25
C ALA A 36 -2.51 7.50 -8.75
N LYS A 37 -1.83 8.59 -8.41
CA LYS A 37 -1.48 8.94 -7.02
C LYS A 37 -1.65 10.42 -6.74
N TRP A 38 -2.25 10.74 -5.59
CA TRP A 38 -2.33 12.08 -5.02
C TRP A 38 -1.47 12.18 -3.76
N MET A 39 -0.80 13.31 -3.59
CA MET A 39 -0.06 13.68 -2.39
C MET A 39 -0.72 14.95 -1.83
N LEU A 40 -1.63 14.80 -0.87
CA LEU A 40 -2.46 15.88 -0.32
C LEU A 40 -1.88 16.39 1.00
N ASP A 41 -1.71 17.70 1.21
CA ASP A 41 -1.08 18.18 2.45
C ASP A 41 -2.07 18.40 3.61
N ASP A 42 -3.33 18.72 3.31
CA ASP A 42 -4.40 18.88 4.29
C ASP A 42 -5.71 18.22 3.82
N PRO A 43 -6.07 17.03 4.33
CA PRO A 43 -5.30 16.21 5.28
C PRO A 43 -4.05 15.59 4.62
N SER A 44 -3.02 15.28 5.43
CA SER A 44 -1.78 14.64 4.96
C SER A 44 -2.02 13.19 4.51
N VAL A 45 -2.26 13.01 3.21
CA VAL A 45 -2.63 11.73 2.60
C VAL A 45 -1.77 11.44 1.36
N ASN A 46 -1.34 10.18 1.23
CA ASN A 46 -0.89 9.55 -0.01
C ASN A 46 -2.04 8.64 -0.47
N PHE A 47 -2.76 9.06 -1.50
CA PHE A 47 -3.90 8.31 -2.01
C PHE A 47 -3.54 7.72 -3.36
N ALA A 48 -3.65 6.41 -3.51
CA ALA A 48 -3.32 5.70 -4.72
C ALA A 48 -4.51 4.88 -5.22
N ILE A 49 -4.65 4.82 -6.54
CA ILE A 49 -5.59 3.91 -7.21
C ILE A 49 -4.89 3.13 -8.30
N SER A 50 -5.34 1.90 -8.53
CA SER A 50 -4.86 1.09 -9.65
C SER A 50 -5.95 0.24 -10.29
N ALA A 51 -5.78 -0.07 -11.57
CA ALA A 51 -6.67 -0.94 -12.35
C ALA A 51 -6.05 -2.34 -12.59
N ARG A 52 -5.24 -2.84 -11.65
CA ARG A 52 -4.47 -4.11 -11.78
C ARG A 52 -5.02 -5.33 -11.03
N GLY A 53 -5.97 -5.14 -10.11
CA GLY A 53 -6.54 -6.17 -9.22
C GLY A 53 -7.71 -6.97 -9.79
N SER A 54 -8.22 -7.89 -8.97
CA SER A 54 -9.30 -8.80 -9.36
C SER A 54 -10.71 -8.32 -8.98
N ARG A 55 -10.83 -7.45 -7.96
CA ARG A 55 -12.12 -6.93 -7.45
C ARG A 55 -11.98 -5.51 -6.89
N PRO A 56 -12.78 -4.53 -7.35
CA PRO A 56 -12.72 -3.16 -6.86
C PRO A 56 -12.91 -3.07 -5.35
N GLY A 57 -12.25 -2.11 -4.71
CA GLY A 57 -12.32 -1.89 -3.27
C GLY A 57 -10.97 -1.57 -2.63
N LEU A 58 -10.96 -1.52 -1.30
CA LEU A 58 -9.75 -1.31 -0.52
C LEU A 58 -8.75 -2.44 -0.79
N ASP A 59 -7.54 -2.07 -1.22
CA ASP A 59 -6.42 -3.00 -1.41
C ASP A 59 -5.59 -3.10 -0.13
N HIS A 60 -5.08 -1.96 0.36
CA HIS A 60 -4.36 -1.85 1.63
C HIS A 60 -4.38 -0.42 2.19
N LEU A 61 -4.02 -0.34 3.48
CA LEU A 61 -3.81 0.91 4.22
C LEU A 61 -2.32 1.07 4.55
N GLY A 62 -1.91 2.22 5.08
CA GLY A 62 -0.53 2.37 5.47
C GLY A 62 -0.12 3.73 6.01
N PHE A 63 1.18 3.85 6.25
CA PHE A 63 1.84 5.11 6.55
C PHE A 63 3.12 5.25 5.73
N GLN A 64 3.20 6.35 4.98
CA GLN A 64 4.45 6.82 4.42
C GLN A 64 5.18 7.68 5.46
N VAL A 65 6.48 7.47 5.59
CA VAL A 65 7.38 8.27 6.43
C VAL A 65 8.46 8.96 5.60
N ASP A 66 9.09 9.97 6.20
CA ASP A 66 10.13 10.76 5.53
C ASP A 66 11.55 10.23 5.81
N ASP A 67 11.71 9.33 6.77
CA ASP A 67 13.02 8.78 7.14
C ASP A 67 12.95 7.36 7.74
N ALA A 68 14.12 6.73 7.82
CA ALA A 68 14.28 5.36 8.31
C ALA A 68 14.02 5.22 9.82
N ASP A 69 14.25 6.26 10.62
CA ASP A 69 14.02 6.22 12.08
C ASP A 69 12.51 6.21 12.38
N GLU A 70 11.73 7.00 11.63
CA GLU A 70 10.27 6.96 11.67
C GLU A 70 9.73 5.59 11.23
N LEU A 71 10.34 4.96 10.21
CA LEU A 71 9.96 3.63 9.73
C LEU A 71 10.24 2.56 10.80
N ALA A 72 11.43 2.60 11.41
CA ALA A 72 11.82 1.70 12.50
C ALA A 72 10.87 1.85 13.71
N GLY A 73 10.47 3.08 14.04
CA GLY A 73 9.49 3.36 15.08
C GLY A 73 8.09 2.80 14.77
N LEU A 74 7.66 2.79 13.49
CA LEU A 74 6.42 2.13 13.07
C LEU A 74 6.53 0.61 13.18
N LYS A 75 7.67 0.04 12.78
CA LYS A 75 7.94 -1.40 12.87
C LYS A 75 7.86 -1.90 14.31
N ALA A 76 8.51 -1.22 15.25
CA ALA A 76 8.46 -1.57 16.66
C ALA A 76 7.03 -1.52 17.23
N ARG A 77 6.20 -0.56 16.81
CA ARG A 77 4.78 -0.51 17.19
C ARG A 77 4.00 -1.68 16.63
N ALA A 78 4.21 -2.04 15.37
CA ALA A 78 3.60 -3.19 14.72
C ALA A 78 3.95 -4.50 15.44
N GLU A 79 5.23 -4.72 15.78
CA GLU A 79 5.67 -5.89 16.55
C GLU A 79 5.03 -5.94 17.95
N SER A 80 4.87 -4.79 18.60
CA SER A 80 4.20 -4.71 19.91
C SER A 80 2.69 -4.97 19.86
N ALA A 81 2.07 -4.83 18.68
CA ALA A 81 0.63 -5.03 18.49
C ALA A 81 0.24 -6.51 18.27
N ASP A 82 1.17 -7.45 18.51
CA ASP A 82 1.02 -8.90 18.28
C ASP A 82 0.61 -9.25 16.83
N MET A 83 0.98 -8.38 15.88
CA MET A 83 0.71 -8.58 14.48
C MET A 83 1.81 -9.42 13.84
N THR A 84 1.43 -10.31 12.93
CA THR A 84 2.41 -11.04 12.11
C THR A 84 3.07 -10.03 11.18
N LEU A 85 4.29 -9.63 11.52
CA LEU A 85 5.11 -8.75 10.70
C LEU A 85 5.73 -9.56 9.55
N LEU A 86 5.51 -9.10 8.33
CA LEU A 86 6.25 -9.55 7.17
C LEU A 86 7.17 -8.42 6.72
N ASP A 87 8.46 -8.59 6.99
CA ASP A 87 9.49 -7.61 6.64
C ASP A 87 10.00 -7.92 5.23
N GLU A 88 9.71 -7.05 4.26
CA GLU A 88 10.20 -7.20 2.89
C GLU A 88 11.52 -6.45 2.63
N GLY A 89 11.96 -5.57 3.55
CA GLY A 89 13.17 -4.78 3.36
C GLY A 89 13.09 -3.78 2.19
N ALA A 90 14.18 -3.61 1.44
CA ALA A 90 14.22 -2.76 0.25
C ALA A 90 13.49 -3.43 -0.93
N THR A 91 12.48 -2.76 -1.48
CA THR A 91 11.65 -3.31 -2.55
C THR A 91 11.32 -2.27 -3.62
N THR A 92 10.79 -2.75 -4.75
CA THR A 92 10.26 -1.91 -5.83
C THR A 92 8.80 -2.26 -6.08
N CYS A 93 7.90 -1.28 -5.91
CA CYS A 93 6.48 -1.47 -6.19
C CYS A 93 5.80 -0.12 -6.39
N CYS A 94 4.67 -0.09 -7.10
CA CYS A 94 3.93 1.14 -7.38
C CYS A 94 4.79 2.24 -8.01
N TYR A 95 5.73 1.84 -8.87
CA TYR A 95 6.67 2.73 -9.52
C TYR A 95 7.60 3.53 -8.58
N ALA A 96 7.83 3.02 -7.37
CA ALA A 96 8.78 3.56 -6.42
C ALA A 96 9.74 2.47 -5.93
N ARG A 97 10.96 2.88 -5.57
CA ARG A 97 11.87 2.10 -4.73
C ARG A 97 11.70 2.58 -3.30
N SER A 98 11.39 1.67 -2.39
CA SER A 98 11.07 1.98 -1.00
C SER A 98 11.63 0.92 -0.06
N GLU A 99 11.98 1.32 1.15
CA GLU A 99 12.05 0.37 2.27
C GLU A 99 10.65 0.19 2.84
N LYS A 100 10.22 -1.05 3.06
CA LYS A 100 8.87 -1.32 3.55
C LYS A 100 8.74 -2.58 4.39
N HIS A 101 7.71 -2.59 5.21
CA HIS A 101 7.23 -3.78 5.91
C HIS A 101 5.70 -3.80 5.91
N TRP A 102 5.16 -5.01 6.05
CA TRP A 102 3.73 -5.26 6.06
C TRP A 102 3.28 -5.86 7.39
N VAL A 103 2.08 -5.49 7.79
CA VAL A 103 1.32 -6.19 8.83
C VAL A 103 -0.10 -6.45 8.37
N THR A 104 -0.75 -7.43 8.98
CA THR A 104 -2.17 -7.70 8.77
C THR A 104 -2.92 -7.48 10.07
N ASP A 105 -4.00 -6.72 10.00
CA ASP A 105 -4.83 -6.46 11.16
C ASP A 105 -5.75 -7.66 11.51
N PRO A 106 -6.47 -7.62 12.65
CA PRO A 106 -7.33 -8.72 13.05
C PRO A 106 -8.53 -8.96 12.10
N GLN A 107 -8.81 -8.03 11.19
CA GLN A 107 -9.86 -8.12 10.18
C GLN A 107 -9.33 -8.62 8.83
N GLY A 108 -8.01 -8.86 8.71
CA GLY A 108 -7.38 -9.31 7.47
C GLY A 108 -7.01 -8.17 6.51
N ILE A 109 -7.06 -6.91 6.95
CA ILE A 109 -6.65 -5.77 6.12
C ILE A 109 -5.12 -5.71 6.13
N ALA A 110 -4.51 -5.60 4.95
CA ALA A 110 -3.08 -5.38 4.81
C ALA A 110 -2.73 -3.92 5.11
N TRP A 111 -1.64 -3.73 5.87
CA TRP A 111 -1.07 -2.44 6.22
C TRP A 111 0.39 -2.38 5.76
N GLU A 112 0.71 -1.34 4.99
CA GLU A 112 2.05 -1.05 4.46
C GLU A 112 2.65 0.14 5.21
N HIS A 113 3.85 -0.03 5.78
CA HIS A 113 4.64 1.11 6.24
C HIS A 113 5.88 1.22 5.38
N PHE A 114 6.16 2.41 4.86
CA PHE A 114 7.25 2.57 3.91
C PHE A 114 7.90 3.95 3.95
N HIS A 115 9.17 3.96 3.55
CA HIS A 115 9.94 5.14 3.21
C HIS A 115 10.29 5.08 1.73
N THR A 116 9.79 6.04 0.94
CA THR A 116 10.10 6.11 -0.50
C THR A 116 11.47 6.73 -0.71
N LEU A 117 12.35 6.00 -1.40
CA LEU A 117 13.70 6.44 -1.73
C LEU A 117 13.73 7.14 -3.08
N ASP A 118 13.19 6.49 -4.12
CA ASP A 118 13.24 6.99 -5.51
C ASP A 118 11.99 6.60 -6.31
N ASN A 119 11.72 7.31 -7.41
CA ASN A 119 10.75 6.87 -8.42
C ASN A 119 11.44 6.02 -9.50
N ILE A 120 10.75 4.98 -9.98
CA ILE A 120 11.19 4.11 -11.08
C ILE A 120 10.16 4.14 -12.23
N PRO A 121 10.56 3.85 -13.49
CA PRO A 121 9.67 3.92 -14.65
C PRO A 121 8.77 2.69 -14.83
N VAL A 122 8.95 1.65 -14.02
CA VAL A 122 8.21 0.37 -14.10
C VAL A 122 7.48 0.08 -12.79
N PHE A 123 6.36 -0.65 -12.85
CA PHE A 123 5.52 -0.91 -11.69
C PHE A 123 6.24 -1.70 -10.57
N ARG A 124 7.06 -2.69 -10.94
CA ARG A 124 7.90 -3.52 -10.06
C ARG A 124 9.14 -3.93 -10.85
N GLU A 125 10.33 -3.82 -10.26
CA GLU A 125 11.55 -4.44 -10.78
C GLU A 125 11.56 -5.91 -10.29
N ASP A 126 11.90 -6.87 -11.15
CA ASP A 126 11.86 -8.34 -10.91
C ASP A 126 10.44 -8.94 -10.74
N ALA A 127 9.76 -9.17 -11.86
CA ALA A 127 8.43 -9.78 -11.89
C ALA A 127 8.49 -11.32 -11.84
N THR A 128 8.54 -11.89 -10.64
CA THR A 128 8.09 -13.28 -10.41
C THR A 128 6.65 -13.27 -9.91
N GLU A 129 5.76 -13.85 -10.75
CA GLU A 129 4.33 -14.14 -10.60
C GLU A 129 3.58 -13.61 -9.37
N ALA A 130 2.62 -12.70 -9.62
CA ALA A 130 1.61 -12.29 -8.66
C ALA A 130 0.58 -13.41 -8.46
N THR A 131 0.64 -14.10 -7.32
CA THR A 131 -0.48 -14.91 -6.82
C THR A 131 -1.54 -14.01 -6.18
N ALA A 132 -2.79 -14.48 -6.11
CA ALA A 132 -4.02 -13.74 -5.82
C ALA A 132 -4.09 -13.06 -4.43
N SER A 133 -3.26 -12.05 -4.25
CA SER A 133 -3.24 -11.07 -3.16
C SER A 133 -3.52 -9.68 -3.73
N ALA A 134 -3.86 -8.73 -2.85
CA ALA A 134 -3.85 -7.30 -3.15
C ALA A 134 -2.62 -6.96 -4.00
N CYS A 135 -2.77 -6.22 -5.11
CA CYS A 135 -1.77 -6.16 -6.19
C CYS A 135 -0.36 -5.78 -5.75
N CYS A 136 -0.26 -5.09 -4.61
CA CYS A 136 0.98 -4.60 -4.03
C CYS A 136 1.36 -5.35 -2.75
N ALA A 137 0.39 -5.98 -2.08
CA ALA A 137 0.60 -6.69 -0.83
C ALA A 137 1.06 -8.14 -1.12
N PRO A 138 2.02 -8.68 -0.36
CA PRO A 138 2.39 -10.08 -0.46
C PRO A 138 1.22 -11.00 -0.12
N SER A 139 1.14 -12.16 -0.78
CA SER A 139 0.21 -13.23 -0.43
C SER A 139 0.58 -13.79 0.94
N ILE A 140 -0.14 -13.36 1.98
CA ILE A 140 0.04 -13.89 3.33
C ILE A 140 -0.77 -15.19 3.44
N PRO A 141 -0.14 -16.36 3.68
CA PRO A 141 -0.90 -17.56 3.98
C PRO A 141 -1.66 -17.33 5.29
N ALA A 142 -2.99 -17.34 5.21
CA ALA A 142 -3.82 -17.32 6.40
C ALA A 142 -3.38 -18.46 7.33
N ARG A 143 -3.00 -18.16 8.58
CA ARG A 143 -2.83 -19.20 9.60
C ARG A 143 -4.16 -19.93 9.67
N GLY A 144 -4.15 -21.23 9.34
CA GLY A 144 -5.31 -22.09 9.45
C GLY A 144 -5.96 -21.87 10.80
N ALA A 145 -7.27 -21.61 10.80
CA ALA A 145 -8.03 -21.47 12.02
C ALA A 145 -7.72 -22.69 12.89
N GLY A 146 -7.03 -22.47 14.00
CA GLY A 146 -6.81 -23.50 14.99
C GLY A 146 -8.18 -24.04 15.36
N SER A 147 -8.40 -25.33 15.08
CA SER A 147 -9.58 -26.06 15.49
C SER A 147 -9.86 -25.73 16.95
N SER A 148 -11.01 -25.11 17.22
CA SER A 148 -11.51 -24.99 18.58
C SER A 148 -11.69 -26.40 19.11
N CYS A 149 -10.86 -26.80 20.08
CA CYS A 149 -11.19 -27.94 20.92
C CYS A 149 -12.36 -27.51 21.84
N CYS A 150 -13.54 -28.07 21.56
CA CYS A 150 -14.59 -28.31 22.53
C CYS A 150 -14.63 -29.81 22.81
#